data_AF-A0A855Y623-F1
#
_entry.id   AF-A0A855Y623-F1
#
_cell.length_a   1.000
_cell.length_b   1.000
_cell.length_c   1.000
_cell.angle_alpha   90.00
_cell.angle_beta   90.00
_cell.angle_gamma   90.00
#
_symmetry.space_group_name_H-M   'P 1'
#
loop_
_entity.id
_entity.type
_entity.pdbx_description
1 polymer ?
#
loop_
_entity_poly.entity_id
_entity_poly.type
_entity_poly.pdbx_seq_one_letter_code
_entity_poly.pdbx_strand_id
1 'polypeptide(L)'
;MYKYTVIISQYYHTRHIFIVQHDEKTFLDSARELTEELMDYKREADCEREKYLGDLDPKYSDGREIRSRYNVNDSGDIYFIQTVYANRAMEFGIEYNETSIRESRGFKSKKIQEAIYNHHSYKTVFEIVKKHFEIA
;
A
#
# COMPACT_ATOMS: atom_id res chain seq x y z
N MET A 1 -5.83 19.13 7.58
CA MET A 1 -6.43 18.70 6.31
C MET A 1 -5.32 18.17 5.42
N TYR A 2 -5.33 16.88 5.13
CA TYR A 2 -4.33 16.26 4.25
C TYR A 2 -4.73 16.46 2.79
N LYS A 3 -3.77 16.44 1.88
CA LYS A 3 -4.02 16.62 0.44
C LYS A 3 -3.49 15.48 -0.41
N TYR A 4 -2.41 14.86 0.05
CA TYR A 4 -1.75 13.78 -0.64
C TYR A 4 -1.62 12.59 0.30
N THR A 5 -1.76 11.40 -0.28
CA THR A 5 -1.41 10.13 0.36
C THR A 5 -0.31 9.46 -0.44
N VAL A 6 0.72 9.00 0.26
CA VAL A 6 1.69 8.08 -0.30
C VAL A 6 1.23 6.67 0.03
N ILE A 7 0.84 5.92 -1.00
CA ILE A 7 0.48 4.52 -0.92
C ILE A 7 1.71 3.70 -1.25
N ILE A 8 2.12 2.84 -0.33
CA ILE A 8 3.24 1.91 -0.52
C ILE A 8 2.67 0.50 -0.46
N SER A 9 2.70 -0.20 -1.59
CA SER A 9 2.45 -1.63 -1.65
C SER A 9 3.78 -2.36 -1.56
N GLN A 10 4.00 -3.11 -0.48
CA GLN A 10 5.19 -3.93 -0.27
C GLN A 10 4.87 -5.42 -0.49
N TYR A 11 5.83 -6.14 -1.06
CA TYR A 11 5.83 -7.61 -1.11
C TYR A 11 7.29 -8.09 -1.13
N TYR A 12 7.69 -8.88 -0.12
CA TYR A 12 9.10 -9.17 0.18
C TYR A 12 9.94 -7.87 0.18
N HIS A 13 10.97 -7.80 -0.68
CA HIS A 13 11.90 -6.66 -0.80
C HIS A 13 11.52 -5.70 -1.93
N THR A 14 10.30 -5.82 -2.49
CA THR A 14 9.81 -4.93 -3.55
C THR A 14 8.74 -4.00 -3.02
N ARG A 15 8.76 -2.75 -3.49
CA ARG A 15 7.82 -1.71 -3.11
C ARG A 15 7.36 -0.97 -4.35
N HIS A 16 6.05 -0.85 -4.53
CA HIS A 16 5.44 0.05 -5.49
C HIS A 16 4.87 1.24 -4.73
N ILE A 17 5.20 2.43 -5.19
CA ILE A 17 4.92 3.67 -4.48
C ILE A 17 4.07 4.54 -5.40
N PHE A 18 2.95 5.03 -4.87
CA PHE A 18 2.02 5.88 -5.58
C PHE A 18 1.72 7.10 -4.72
N ILE A 19 1.77 8.28 -5.32
CA ILE A 19 1.30 9.51 -4.70
C ILE A 19 -0.08 9.78 -5.28
N VAL A 20 -1.08 9.90 -4.43
CA VAL A 20 -2.47 10.12 -4.83
C VAL A 20 -3.03 11.35 -4.14
N GLN A 21 -3.99 11.98 -4.79
CA GLN A 21 -4.87 12.95 -4.12
C GLN A 21 -6.07 12.19 -3.54
N HIS A 22 -6.61 12.68 -2.42
CA HIS A 22 -7.82 12.08 -1.83
C HIS A 22 -8.79 13.15 -1.34
N ASP A 23 -10.08 12.80 -1.33
CA ASP A 23 -11.11 13.50 -0.58
C ASP A 23 -11.17 12.91 0.84
N GLU A 24 -11.09 13.75 1.86
CA GLU A 24 -11.13 13.32 3.26
C GLU A 24 -12.43 12.57 3.61
N LYS A 25 -13.53 12.89 2.92
CA LYS A 25 -14.83 12.25 3.17
C LYS A 25 -14.89 10.80 2.71
N THR A 26 -14.16 10.45 1.66
CA THR A 26 -14.19 9.11 1.05
C THR A 26 -12.92 8.32 1.31
N PHE A 27 -11.85 8.96 1.80
CA PHE A 27 -10.53 8.35 1.96
C PHE A 27 -10.56 7.01 2.68
N LEU A 28 -11.22 6.91 3.84
CA LEU A 28 -11.20 5.68 4.65
C LEU A 28 -11.86 4.51 3.92
N ASP A 29 -12.97 4.76 3.22
CA ASP A 29 -13.69 3.72 2.51
C ASP A 29 -12.87 3.27 1.28
N SER A 30 -12.37 4.22 0.48
CA SER A 30 -11.48 3.91 -0.64
C SER A 30 -10.19 3.20 -0.21
N ALA A 31 -9.62 3.56 0.94
CA ALA A 31 -8.43 2.92 1.48
C ALA A 31 -8.70 1.47 1.92
N ARG A 32 -9.88 1.19 2.50
CA ARG A 32 -10.30 -0.16 2.89
C ARG A 32 -10.54 -1.03 1.67
N GLU A 33 -11.31 -0.55 0.69
CA GLU A 33 -11.60 -1.28 -0.54
C GLU A 33 -10.32 -1.58 -1.33
N LEU A 34 -9.42 -0.60 -1.47
CA LEU A 34 -8.11 -0.80 -2.07
C LEU A 34 -7.30 -1.86 -1.31
N THR A 35 -7.32 -1.81 0.02
CA THR A 35 -6.59 -2.76 0.86
C THR A 35 -7.09 -4.18 0.65
N GLU A 36 -8.41 -4.39 0.64
CA GLU A 36 -9.00 -5.70 0.41
C GLU A 36 -8.64 -6.26 -0.97
N GLU A 37 -8.69 -5.45 -2.02
CA GLU A 37 -8.31 -5.85 -3.37
C GLU A 37 -6.81 -6.18 -3.47
N LEU A 38 -5.94 -5.38 -2.84
CA LEU A 38 -4.51 -5.69 -2.80
C LEU A 38 -4.23 -6.97 -2.00
N MET A 39 -4.95 -7.22 -0.91
CA MET A 39 -4.82 -8.47 -0.15
C MET A 39 -5.25 -9.67 -1.00
N ASP A 40 -6.37 -9.59 -1.71
CA ASP A 40 -6.82 -10.67 -2.61
C ASP A 40 -5.82 -10.96 -3.72
N TYR A 41 -5.26 -9.91 -4.33
CA TYR A 41 -4.26 -10.08 -5.37
C TYR A 41 -2.95 -10.69 -4.85
N LYS A 42 -2.50 -10.27 -3.66
CA LYS A 42 -1.22 -10.70 -3.08
C LYS A 42 -1.28 -12.08 -2.42
N ARG A 43 -2.46 -12.51 -1.96
CA ARG A 43 -2.63 -13.78 -1.27
C ARG A 43 -2.59 -14.94 -2.28
N GLU A 44 -2.15 -16.08 -1.77
CA GLU A 44 -2.34 -17.35 -2.46
C GLU A 44 -3.83 -17.73 -2.44
N ALA A 45 -4.29 -18.45 -3.47
CA ALA A 45 -5.70 -18.78 -3.63
C ALA A 45 -6.27 -19.67 -2.51
N ASP A 46 -5.40 -20.40 -1.81
CA ASP A 46 -5.73 -21.30 -0.70
C ASP A 46 -5.48 -20.66 0.69
N CYS A 47 -5.27 -19.34 0.75
CA CYS A 47 -5.02 -18.65 2.02
C CYS A 47 -6.29 -18.59 2.88
N GLU A 48 -6.37 -19.45 3.90
CA GLU A 48 -7.50 -19.50 4.86
C GLU A 48 -7.47 -18.42 5.94
N ARG A 49 -6.38 -17.63 6.02
CA ARG A 49 -6.23 -16.59 7.04
C ARG A 49 -7.27 -15.49 6.83
N GLU A 50 -7.97 -15.10 7.89
CA GLU A 50 -8.93 -13.98 7.83
C GLU A 50 -8.26 -12.68 7.35
N LYS A 51 -9.00 -11.84 6.62
CA LYS A 51 -8.51 -10.52 6.23
C LYS A 51 -8.58 -9.58 7.43
N TYR A 52 -7.43 -9.02 7.78
CA TYR A 52 -7.32 -8.01 8.83
C TYR A 52 -6.83 -6.70 8.24
N LEU A 53 -7.63 -5.63 8.39
CA LEU A 53 -7.35 -4.31 7.83
C LEU A 53 -6.38 -3.47 8.67
N GLY A 54 -5.78 -4.03 9.72
CA GLY A 54 -4.78 -3.33 10.53
C GLY A 54 -5.33 -2.01 11.08
N ASP A 55 -4.58 -0.93 10.86
CA ASP A 55 -4.98 0.42 11.30
C ASP A 55 -6.25 0.95 10.60
N LEU A 56 -6.64 0.38 9.45
CA LEU A 56 -7.85 0.74 8.69
C LEU A 56 -9.12 0.01 9.15
N ASP A 57 -9.01 -0.93 10.09
CA ASP A 57 -10.18 -1.60 10.65
C ASP A 57 -11.13 -0.55 11.26
N PRO A 58 -12.46 -0.61 10.97
CA PRO A 58 -13.43 0.33 11.54
C PRO A 58 -13.40 0.42 13.06
N LYS A 59 -12.99 -0.64 13.77
CA LYS A 59 -12.80 -0.63 15.22
C LYS A 59 -11.75 0.38 15.67
N TYR A 60 -10.72 0.62 14.86
CA TYR A 60 -9.64 1.56 15.16
C TYR A 60 -9.76 2.87 14.38
N SER A 61 -10.50 2.90 13.28
CA SER A 61 -10.66 4.07 12.39
C SER A 61 -12.14 4.42 12.19
N ASP A 62 -12.80 4.87 13.26
CA ASP A 62 -14.26 5.06 13.31
C ASP A 62 -14.81 6.27 12.51
N GLY A 63 -14.03 6.82 11.58
CA GLY A 63 -14.49 7.85 10.65
C GLY A 63 -14.43 9.28 11.17
N ARG A 64 -13.96 9.52 12.41
CA ARG A 64 -13.93 10.89 12.97
C ARG A 64 -12.70 11.69 12.58
N GLU A 65 -11.58 11.05 12.26
CA GLU A 65 -10.34 11.73 11.89
C GLU A 65 -9.41 10.85 11.03
N ILE A 66 -8.82 11.46 9.99
CA ILE A 66 -7.76 10.83 9.21
C ILE A 66 -6.44 10.95 9.96
N ARG A 67 -5.79 9.81 10.20
CA ARG A 67 -4.47 9.72 10.84
C ARG A 67 -3.36 10.00 9.85
N SER A 68 -2.20 10.40 10.37
CA SER A 68 -0.99 10.62 9.56
C SER A 68 -0.49 9.36 8.85
N ARG A 69 -0.77 8.18 9.39
CA ARG A 69 -0.31 6.90 8.85
C ARG A 69 -1.27 5.76 9.17
N TYR A 70 -1.40 4.85 8.21
CA TYR A 70 -2.07 3.56 8.38
C TYR A 70 -1.15 2.44 7.90
N ASN A 71 -1.07 1.37 8.68
CA ASN A 71 -0.32 0.16 8.36
C ASN A 71 -1.26 -1.03 8.30
N VAL A 72 -1.11 -1.84 7.26
CA VAL A 72 -1.81 -3.12 7.10
C VAL A 72 -0.76 -4.19 6.80
N ASN A 73 -0.68 -5.22 7.65
CA ASN A 73 0.27 -6.31 7.52
C ASN A 73 -0.45 -7.57 7.07
N ASP A 74 -0.16 -8.02 5.85
CA ASP A 74 -0.75 -9.22 5.25
C ASP A 74 0.31 -10.06 4.50
N SER A 75 -0.04 -10.77 3.42
CA SER A 75 0.93 -11.48 2.56
C SER A 75 1.98 -10.52 1.98
N GLY A 76 1.67 -9.22 1.94
CA GLY A 76 2.66 -8.15 1.94
C GLY A 76 2.08 -6.88 2.51
N ASP A 77 2.93 -6.03 3.07
CA ASP A 77 2.48 -4.84 3.79
C ASP A 77 1.88 -3.78 2.84
N ILE A 78 0.97 -2.98 3.38
CA ILE A 78 0.39 -1.82 2.72
C ILE A 78 0.48 -0.64 3.70
N TYR A 79 1.02 0.46 3.22
CA TYR A 79 1.16 1.68 4.00
C TYR A 79 0.46 2.84 3.31
N PHE A 80 -0.27 3.64 4.10
CA PHE A 80 -0.82 4.92 3.68
C PHE A 80 -0.19 6.01 4.54
N ILE A 81 0.51 6.96 3.93
CA ILE A 81 1.19 8.04 4.65
C ILE A 81 0.62 9.37 4.16
N GLN A 82 0.02 10.13 5.08
CA GLN A 82 -0.67 11.37 4.76
C GLN A 82 0.23 12.59 4.87
N THR A 83 0.07 13.52 3.94
CA THR A 83 0.75 14.80 3.98
C THR A 83 -0.05 15.90 3.27
N VAL A 84 0.19 17.14 3.69
CA VAL A 84 -0.38 18.33 3.04
C VAL A 84 0.47 18.78 1.85
N TYR A 85 1.74 18.37 1.81
CA TYR A 85 2.74 18.89 0.90
C TYR A 85 3.24 17.84 -0.09
N ALA A 86 3.20 18.15 -1.39
CA ALA A 86 3.65 17.27 -2.45
C ALA A 86 5.16 16.95 -2.36
N ASN A 87 5.99 17.93 -2.02
CA ASN A 87 7.44 17.69 -1.82
C ASN A 87 7.69 16.68 -0.69
N ARG A 88 6.91 16.76 0.40
CA ARG A 88 7.01 15.79 1.48
C ARG A 88 6.52 14.39 1.06
N ALA A 89 5.51 14.31 0.19
CA ALA A 89 5.07 13.05 -0.39
C ALA A 89 6.18 12.40 -1.25
N MET A 90 6.86 13.20 -2.06
CA MET A 90 8.00 12.74 -2.85
C MET A 90 9.16 12.27 -1.98
N GLU A 91 9.48 12.99 -0.89
CA GLU A 91 10.51 12.57 0.08
C GLU A 91 10.22 11.19 0.66
N PHE A 92 8.98 10.94 1.11
CA PHE A 92 8.59 9.61 1.58
C PHE A 92 8.76 8.55 0.48
N GLY A 93 8.37 8.85 -0.76
CA GLY A 93 8.55 7.93 -1.86
C GLY A 93 10.02 7.58 -2.12
N ILE A 94 10.91 8.57 -2.05
CA ILE A 94 12.36 8.37 -2.19
C ILE A 94 12.88 7.48 -1.06
N GLU A 95 12.55 7.77 0.20
CA GLU A 95 13.00 6.99 1.38
C GLU A 95 12.62 5.50 1.28
N TYR A 96 11.39 5.21 0.86
CA TYR A 96 10.93 3.83 0.69
C TYR A 96 11.55 3.14 -0.54
N ASN A 97 11.79 3.89 -1.61
CA ASN A 97 12.49 3.35 -2.79
C ASN A 97 13.94 3.00 -2.46
N GLU A 98 14.66 3.88 -1.76
CA GLU A 98 16.04 3.60 -1.31
C GLU A 98 16.10 2.38 -0.38
N THR A 99 15.11 2.25 0.52
CA THR A 99 14.97 1.08 1.38
C THR A 99 14.71 -0.19 0.57
N SER A 100 13.84 -0.13 -0.43
CA SER A 100 13.62 -1.22 -1.39
C SER A 100 14.91 -1.63 -2.09
N ILE A 101 15.66 -0.67 -2.65
CA ILE A 101 16.94 -0.94 -3.32
C ILE A 101 17.91 -1.62 -2.35
N ARG A 102 18.05 -1.12 -1.13
CA ARG A 102 18.97 -1.67 -0.12
C ARG A 102 18.60 -3.11 0.26
N GLU A 103 17.33 -3.38 0.55
CA GLU A 103 16.83 -4.72 0.91
C GLU A 103 16.80 -5.69 -0.26
N SER A 104 16.75 -5.16 -1.48
CA SER A 104 16.82 -5.95 -2.71
C SER A 104 18.25 -6.42 -3.02
N ARG A 105 19.27 -6.02 -2.24
CA ARG A 105 20.66 -6.47 -2.42
C ARG A 105 20.85 -7.86 -1.82
N GLY A 106 21.71 -8.64 -2.45
CA GLY A 106 22.06 -9.99 -2.00
C GLY A 106 21.32 -11.09 -2.77
N PHE A 107 21.55 -12.33 -2.33
CA PHE A 107 20.97 -13.49 -2.97
C PHE A 107 19.45 -13.56 -2.71
N LYS A 108 18.70 -13.85 -3.77
CA LYS A 108 17.25 -14.08 -3.72
C LYS A 108 16.96 -15.47 -4.24
N SER A 109 16.20 -16.25 -3.48
CA SER A 109 15.77 -17.55 -3.96
C SER A 109 14.82 -17.40 -5.16
N LYS A 110 14.87 -18.37 -6.09
CA LYS A 110 13.96 -18.40 -7.25
C LYS A 110 12.49 -18.35 -6.82
N LYS A 111 12.15 -19.08 -5.75
CA LYS A 111 10.80 -19.08 -5.15
C LYS A 111 10.30 -17.67 -4.79
N ILE A 112 11.16 -16.84 -4.20
CA ILE A 112 10.79 -15.46 -3.85
C ILE A 112 10.61 -14.61 -5.11
N GLN A 113 11.47 -14.78 -6.12
CA GLN A 113 11.37 -14.05 -7.38
C GLN A 113 10.07 -14.41 -8.14
N GLU A 114 9.72 -15.70 -8.18
CA GLU A 114 8.48 -16.20 -8.76
C GLU A 114 7.26 -15.65 -8.01
N ALA A 115 7.27 -15.65 -6.67
CA ALA A 115 6.20 -15.08 -5.87
C ALA A 115 6.01 -13.57 -6.15
N ILE A 116 7.09 -12.80 -6.24
CA ILE A 116 7.03 -11.37 -6.60
C ILE A 116 6.45 -11.19 -8.00
N TYR A 117 6.89 -12.00 -8.97
CA TYR A 117 6.42 -11.92 -10.35
C TYR A 117 4.91 -12.17 -10.45
N ASN A 118 4.40 -13.16 -9.70
CA ASN A 118 3.00 -13.56 -9.74
C ASN A 118 2.08 -12.63 -8.93
N HIS A 119 2.54 -12.14 -7.78
CA HIS A 119 1.68 -11.45 -6.79
C HIS A 119 2.01 -9.97 -6.59
N HIS A 120 3.01 -9.44 -7.30
CA HIS A 120 3.44 -8.06 -7.11
C HIS A 120 3.92 -7.37 -8.39
N SER A 121 3.27 -7.67 -9.52
CA SER A 121 3.42 -6.89 -10.76
C SER A 121 2.98 -5.43 -10.58
N TYR A 122 3.84 -4.49 -10.99
CA TYR A 122 3.54 -3.05 -10.97
C TYR A 122 2.23 -2.72 -11.69
N LYS A 123 2.01 -3.33 -12.87
CA LYS A 123 0.82 -3.05 -13.69
C LYS A 123 -0.47 -3.34 -12.93
N THR A 124 -0.56 -4.51 -12.31
CA THR A 124 -1.77 -4.90 -11.57
C THR A 124 -1.99 -4.01 -10.35
N VAL A 125 -0.92 -3.73 -9.58
CA VAL A 125 -1.01 -2.85 -8.41
C VAL A 125 -1.42 -1.43 -8.83
N PHE A 126 -0.87 -0.90 -9.93
CA PHE A 126 -1.24 0.39 -10.48
C PHE A 126 -2.72 0.46 -10.86
N GLU A 127 -3.25 -0.56 -11.55
CA GLU A 127 -4.68 -0.58 -11.93
C GLU A 127 -5.58 -0.66 -10.70
N ILE A 128 -5.22 -1.44 -9.67
CA ILE A 128 -5.95 -1.48 -8.39
C ILE A 128 -5.92 -0.09 -7.73
N VAL A 129 -4.76 0.55 -7.63
CA VAL A 129 -4.64 1.90 -7.03
C VAL A 129 -5.49 2.91 -7.80
N LYS A 130 -5.39 2.91 -9.13
CA LYS A 130 -6.11 3.84 -10.01
C LYS A 130 -7.63 3.67 -9.96
N LYS A 131 -8.12 2.47 -9.65
CA LYS A 131 -9.56 2.22 -9.46
C LYS A 131 -10.14 3.00 -8.27
N HIS A 132 -9.33 3.19 -7.22
CA HIS A 132 -9.77 3.75 -5.94
C HIS A 132 -9.33 5.20 -5.74
N PHE A 133 -8.23 5.62 -6.36
CA PHE A 133 -7.64 6.94 -6.17
C PHE A 133 -7.16 7.56 -7.48
N GLU A 134 -7.23 8.89 -7.55
CA GLU A 134 -6.59 9.66 -8.60
C GLU A 134 -5.09 9.83 -8.31
N ILE A 135 -4.25 9.39 -9.23
CA ILE A 135 -2.80 9.52 -9.13
C ILE A 135 -2.43 10.98 -9.41
N ALA A 136 -1.63 11.55 -8.49
CA ALA A 136 -1.25 12.96 -8.47
C ALA A 136 -0.12 13.31 -9.45
#